data_AF-A0A6L8TWH0-F1
#
_entry.id   AF-A0A6L8TWH0-F1
#
_cell.length_a   1.000
_cell.length_b   1.000
_cell.length_c   1.000
_cell.angle_alpha   90.00
_cell.angle_beta   90.00
_cell.angle_gamma   90.00
#
_symmetry.space_group_name_H-M   'P 1'
#
loop_
_entity.id
_entity.type
_entity.pdbx_description
1 polymer ?
#
loop_
_entity_poly.entity_id
_entity_poly.type
_entity_poly.pdbx_seq_one_letter_code
_entity_poly.pdbx_strand_id
1 'polypeptide(L)'
;NMFLRWMVRRDNAGVDFGIWKNISPSILSCPLDVHSGNVARELGLLCRKQNDAKAVRELDGVLRSMDRNDPVKYDFALFGLGVSEKHRPATRELY
;
A
#
# COMPACT_ATOMS: atom_id res chain seq x y z
N ASN A 1 1.63 -7.04 -8.78
CA ASN A 1 0.97 -5.72 -8.91
C ASN A 1 1.92 -4.53 -9.08
N MET A 2 3.19 -4.56 -8.61
CA MET A 2 4.12 -3.43 -8.77
C MET A 2 4.33 -2.98 -10.22
N PHE A 3 4.52 -3.90 -11.16
CA PHE A 3 4.72 -3.54 -12.57
C PHE A 3 3.51 -2.76 -13.14
N LEU A 4 2.28 -3.19 -12.86
CA LEU A 4 1.07 -2.50 -13.29
C LEU A 4 0.99 -1.08 -12.71
N ARG A 5 1.34 -0.91 -11.43
CA ARG A 5 1.41 0.40 -10.78
C ARG A 5 2.30 1.35 -11.58
N TRP A 6 3.55 0.97 -11.84
CA TRP A 6 4.51 1.81 -12.57
C TRP A 6 4.09 2.13 -14.00
N MET A 7 3.47 1.18 -14.70
CA MET A 7 3.09 1.38 -16.09
C MET A 7 1.85 2.26 -16.24
N VAL A 8 0.91 2.18 -15.30
CA VAL A 8 -0.41 2.86 -15.39
C VAL A 8 -0.41 4.22 -14.70
N ARG A 9 0.10 4.31 -13.47
CA ARG A 9 0.14 5.59 -12.76
C ARG A 9 1.20 6.51 -13.34
N ARG A 10 1.01 7.80 -13.12
CA ARG A 10 2.03 8.82 -13.33
C ARG A 10 2.10 9.68 -12.08
N ASP A 11 3.27 9.76 -11.47
CA ASP A 11 3.53 10.65 -10.34
C ASP A 11 4.43 11.83 -10.75
N ASN A 12 4.64 12.77 -9.82
CA ASN A 12 5.50 13.94 -10.03
C ASN A 12 6.96 13.69 -9.58
N ALA A 13 7.25 12.53 -9.00
CA ALA A 13 8.57 12.17 -8.46
C ALA A 13 9.41 11.34 -9.44
N GLY A 14 8.81 10.87 -10.54
CA GLY A 14 9.46 10.04 -11.55
C GLY A 14 9.57 8.56 -11.18
N VAL A 15 8.82 8.08 -10.18
CA VAL A 15 8.84 6.67 -9.78
C VAL A 15 7.91 5.86 -10.69
N ASP A 16 6.70 6.36 -10.95
CA ASP A 16 5.74 5.76 -11.86
C ASP A 16 5.88 6.32 -13.30
N PHE A 17 6.12 5.43 -14.27
CA PHE A 17 6.37 5.81 -15.68
C PHE A 17 5.14 6.36 -16.42
N GLY A 18 3.94 5.84 -16.15
CA GLY A 18 2.70 6.32 -16.76
C GLY A 18 2.61 6.13 -18.27
N ILE A 19 3.20 5.05 -18.79
CA ILE A 19 3.23 4.73 -20.22
C ILE A 19 1.83 4.31 -20.71
N TRP A 20 1.05 3.61 -19.89
CA TRP A 20 -0.28 3.10 -20.22
C TRP A 20 -1.39 4.06 -19.80
N LYS A 21 -1.76 4.96 -20.71
CA LYS A 21 -2.70 6.07 -20.46
C LYS A 21 -4.19 5.69 -20.48
N ASN A 22 -4.51 4.50 -21.00
CA ASN A 22 -5.90 4.07 -21.18
C ASN A 22 -6.46 3.25 -20.01
N ILE A 23 -5.67 3.08 -18.94
CA ILE A 23 -6.07 2.36 -17.73
C ILE A 23 -6.12 3.36 -16.59
N SER A 24 -7.24 3.40 -15.85
CA SER A 24 -7.36 4.30 -14.70
C SER A 24 -6.59 3.74 -13.50
N PRO A 25 -5.82 4.54 -12.76
CA PRO A 25 -5.25 4.12 -11.48
C PRO A 25 -6.31 3.65 -10.47
N SER A 26 -7.55 4.14 -10.62
CA SER A 26 -8.69 3.77 -9.78
C SER A 26 -9.04 2.29 -9.84
N ILE A 27 -8.58 1.50 -10.82
CA ILE A 27 -8.86 0.06 -10.87
C ILE A 27 -7.71 -0.79 -10.31
N LEU A 28 -6.60 -0.18 -9.95
CA LEU A 28 -5.45 -0.87 -9.40
C LEU A 28 -5.66 -1.19 -7.92
N SER A 29 -5.00 -2.24 -7.46
CA SER A 29 -4.92 -2.62 -6.06
C SER A 29 -3.51 -2.40 -5.52
N CYS A 30 -3.40 -2.09 -4.23
CA CYS A 30 -2.11 -1.98 -3.56
C CYS A 30 -1.31 -3.28 -3.72
N PRO A 31 -0.04 -3.23 -4.19
CA PRO A 31 0.85 -4.37 -4.08
C PRO A 31 1.03 -4.72 -2.60
N LEU A 32 0.47 -5.86 -2.19
CA LEU A 32 0.56 -6.35 -0.82
C LEU A 32 1.64 -7.42 -0.73
N ASP A 33 2.77 -7.05 -0.13
CA ASP A 33 3.86 -7.95 0.24
C ASP A 33 3.91 -8.13 1.78
N VAL A 34 4.92 -8.86 2.27
CA VAL A 34 5.09 -9.12 3.70
C VAL A 34 5.21 -7.81 4.49
N HIS A 35 5.97 -6.86 3.96
CA HIS A 35 6.31 -5.62 4.65
C HIS A 35 5.13 -4.66 4.72
N SER A 36 4.59 -4.31 3.55
CA SER A 36 3.38 -3.48 3.42
C SER A 36 2.19 -4.07 4.18
N GLY A 37 2.06 -5.40 4.20
CA GLY A 37 1.02 -6.08 4.99
C GLY A 37 1.21 -5.94 6.50
N ASN A 38 2.44 -5.94 7.01
CA ASN A 38 2.71 -5.75 8.43
C ASN A 38 2.42 -4.30 8.85
N VAL A 39 2.94 -3.33 8.09
CA VAL A 39 2.68 -1.91 8.33
C VAL A 39 1.19 -1.60 8.27
N ALA A 40 0.47 -2.14 7.28
CA ALA A 40 -0.99 -1.95 7.17
C ALA A 40 -1.74 -2.51 8.40
N ARG A 41 -1.27 -3.60 9.02
CA ARG A 41 -1.86 -4.16 10.24
C ARG A 41 -1.56 -3.30 11.46
N GLU A 42 -0.33 -2.84 11.60
CA GLU A 42 0.09 -1.94 12.68
C GLU A 42 -0.70 -0.62 12.65
N LEU A 43 -1.01 -0.13 11.45
CA LEU A 43 -1.83 1.06 11.23
C LEU A 43 -3.36 0.79 11.33
N GLY A 44 -3.78 -0.45 11.55
CA GLY A 44 -5.20 -0.82 11.63
C GLY A 44 -5.96 -0.76 10.30
N LEU A 45 -5.27 -0.70 9.16
CA LEU A 45 -5.85 -0.69 7.81
C LEU A 45 -6.18 -2.10 7.29
N LEU A 46 -5.59 -3.12 7.90
CA LEU A 46 -5.77 -4.53 7.53
C LEU A 46 -5.85 -5.38 8.81
N CYS A 47 -6.88 -6.20 8.97
CA CYS A 47 -7.02 -7.11 10.10
C CYS A 47 -6.64 -8.55 9.73
N ARG A 48 -6.84 -8.97 8.48
CA ARG A 48 -6.54 -10.33 8.04
C ARG A 48 -5.05 -10.65 8.15
N LYS A 49 -4.72 -11.81 8.71
CA LYS A 49 -3.33 -12.28 8.91
C LYS A 49 -2.65 -12.80 7.63
N GLN A 50 -3.40 -13.47 6.74
CA GLN A 50 -2.85 -14.00 5.50
C GLN A 50 -2.73 -12.91 4.43
N ASN A 51 -1.61 -12.88 3.69
CA ASN A 51 -1.45 -12.02 2.52
C ASN A 51 -2.03 -12.71 1.27
N ASP A 52 -3.36 -12.75 1.17
CA ASP A 52 -4.07 -13.35 0.05
C ASP A 52 -5.02 -12.34 -0.62
N ALA A 53 -5.75 -12.80 -1.64
CA ALA A 53 -6.70 -11.95 -2.36
C ALA A 53 -7.83 -11.39 -1.48
N LYS A 54 -8.13 -11.97 -0.31
CA LYS A 54 -9.09 -11.39 0.64
C LYS A 54 -8.46 -10.21 1.37
N ALA A 55 -7.20 -10.32 1.79
CA ALA A 55 -6.48 -9.21 2.41
C ALA A 55 -6.28 -8.02 1.45
N VAL A 56 -5.99 -8.30 0.17
CA VAL A 56 -5.92 -7.23 -0.85
C VAL A 56 -7.26 -6.52 -0.99
N ARG A 57 -8.38 -7.25 -1.02
CA ARG A 57 -9.72 -6.64 -1.11
C ARG A 57 -10.09 -5.82 0.13
N GLU A 58 -9.72 -6.29 1.31
CA GLU A 58 -9.93 -5.58 2.58
C GLU A 58 -9.14 -4.26 2.59
N LEU A 59 -7.85 -4.31 2.29
CA LEU A 59 -6.99 -3.13 2.21
C LEU A 59 -7.49 -2.16 1.13
N ASP A 60 -7.84 -2.65 -0.06
CA ASP A 60 -8.40 -1.82 -1.14
C ASP A 60 -9.65 -1.07 -0.69
N GLY A 61 -10.52 -1.69 0.12
CA GLY A 61 -11.70 -1.04 0.66
C GLY A 61 -11.34 0.20 1.49
N VAL A 62 -10.35 0.08 2.36
CA VAL A 62 -9.85 1.19 3.18
C VAL A 62 -9.17 2.25 2.32
N LEU A 63 -8.25 1.87 1.45
CA LEU A 63 -7.50 2.83 0.61
C LEU A 63 -8.42 3.60 -0.35
N ARG A 64 -9.45 2.95 -0.90
CA ARG A 64 -10.46 3.61 -1.76
C ARG A 64 -11.36 4.57 -1.00
N SER A 65 -11.57 4.35 0.30
CA SER A 65 -12.29 5.30 1.15
C SER A 65 -11.48 6.58 1.37
N MET A 66 -10.14 6.50 1.31
CA MET A 66 -9.23 7.64 1.41
C MET A 66 -9.05 8.35 0.07
N ASP A 67 -8.86 7.60 -1.02
CA ASP A 67 -8.85 8.14 -2.39
C ASP A 67 -9.33 7.07 -3.39
N ARG A 68 -10.55 7.25 -3.90
CA ARG A 68 -11.15 6.35 -4.89
C ARG A 68 -10.55 6.45 -6.29
N ASN A 69 -9.94 7.59 -6.63
CA ASN A 69 -9.39 7.85 -7.96
C ASN A 69 -8.00 7.28 -8.09
N ASP A 70 -7.27 7.23 -6.97
CA ASP A 70 -5.89 6.78 -6.97
C ASP A 70 -5.48 6.00 -5.70
N PRO A 71 -6.16 4.87 -5.38
CA PRO A 71 -6.00 4.16 -4.11
C PRO A 71 -4.63 3.48 -3.97
N VAL A 72 -3.98 3.13 -5.08
CA VAL A 72 -2.70 2.42 -5.04
C VAL A 72 -1.53 3.33 -4.61
N LYS A 73 -1.72 4.67 -4.54
CA LYS A 73 -0.64 5.64 -4.22
C LYS A 73 -0.04 5.48 -2.84
N TYR A 74 -0.82 4.89 -1.95
CA TYR A 74 -0.43 4.67 -0.56
C TYR A 74 0.59 3.54 -0.41
N ASP A 75 0.87 2.76 -1.46
CA ASP A 75 1.87 1.70 -1.40
C ASP A 75 3.27 2.23 -1.07
N PHE A 76 3.63 3.40 -1.61
CA PHE A 76 4.89 4.08 -1.29
C PHE A 76 5.00 4.42 0.20
N ALA A 77 3.91 4.88 0.82
CA ALA A 77 3.87 5.19 2.25
C ALA A 77 3.95 3.93 3.12
N LEU A 78 3.18 2.89 2.78
CA LEU A 78 3.20 1.60 3.48
C LEU A 78 4.58 0.94 3.41
N PHE A 79 5.28 1.11 2.29
CA PHE A 79 6.65 0.63 2.15
C PHE A 79 7.63 1.47 2.98
N GLY A 80 7.61 2.80 2.80
CA GLY A 80 8.55 3.72 3.45
C GLY A 80 8.50 3.68 4.97
N LEU A 81 7.30 3.62 5.56
CA LEU A 81 7.13 3.58 7.02
C LEU A 81 7.86 2.40 7.65
N GLY A 82 7.74 1.19 7.08
CA GLY A 82 8.44 0.07 7.70
C GLY A 82 9.94 0.04 7.42
N VAL A 83 10.46 0.81 6.44
CA VAL A 83 11.92 1.01 6.32
C VAL A 83 12.42 1.93 7.44
N SER A 84 11.62 2.93 7.83
CA SER A 84 11.93 3.87 8.92
C SER A 84 11.80 3.28 10.33
N GLU A 85 10.96 2.26 10.54
CA GLU A 85 10.68 1.63 11.84
C GLU A 85 11.87 0.90 12.51
N LYS A 86 13.00 0.68 11.81
CA LYS A 86 14.21 0.06 12.40
C LYS A 86 14.85 0.83 13.58
N HIS A 87 14.31 1.98 13.99
CA HIS A 87 14.87 2.82 15.06
C HIS A 87 13.97 3.03 16.30
N ARG A 88 12.85 2.33 16.45
CA ARG A 88 12.09 2.41 17.70
C ARG A 88 12.61 1.36 18.69
N PRO A 89 13.27 1.75 19.81
CA PRO A 89 13.54 0.78 20.87
C PRO A 89 12.19 0.24 21.34
N ALA A 90 12.12 -1.08 21.53
CA ALA A 90 10.93 -1.76 22.01
C ALA A 90 10.52 -1.18 23.36
N THR A 91 9.60 -0.22 23.37
CA THR A 91 8.86 0.15 24.57
C THR A 91 7.76 -0.89 24.73
N ARG A 92 8.19 -2.08 25.19
CA ARG A 92 7.32 -2.92 26.02
C ARG A 92 7.26 -2.25 27.38
N GLU A 93 6.29 -1.38 27.56
CA GLU A 93 5.83 -0.99 28.88
C GLU A 93 4.35 -1.36 29.02
N LEU A 94 4.06 -1.93 30.20
CA LEU A 94 2.75 -2.22 30.80
C LEU A 94 2.09 -3.55 30.40
N TYR A 95 2.58 -4.65 30.96
CA TYR A 95 2.00 -5.41 32.09
C TYR A 95 2.81 -6.68 32.35
#